data_AF-A0A0A9DPB6-F1
#
_entry.id   AF-A0A0A9DPB6-F1
#
_cell.length_a   1.000
_cell.length_b   1.000
_cell.length_c   1.000
_cell.angle_alpha   90.00
_cell.angle_beta   90.00
_cell.angle_gamma   90.00
#
_symmetry.space_group_name_H-M   'P 1'
#
loop_
_entity.id
_entity.type
_entity.pdbx_description
1 polymer ?
#
loop_
_entity_poly.entity_id
_entity_poly.type
_entity_poly.pdbx_seq_one_letter_code
_entity_poly.pdbx_strand_id
1 'polypeptide(L)'
;MSYHNVLFLLIFYSLCKYLTVASGRASVFVLRARETTQIKSWDHAVGVICVEEAGGQISDWSGKPLDLAADLTSRRIIYPSGGVLVSNDALHDKLVEMISENYK
;
A
#
# COMPACT_ATOMS: atom_id res chain seq x y z
N MET A 1 -16.41 4.52 -25.07
CA MET A 1 -16.19 3.92 -23.73
C MET A 1 -15.84 5.06 -22.78
N SER A 2 -16.80 5.53 -21.99
CA SER A 2 -16.59 6.65 -21.08
C SER A 2 -15.90 6.14 -19.82
N TYR A 3 -14.63 6.49 -19.62
CA TYR A 3 -13.92 6.23 -18.37
C TYR A 3 -14.49 7.18 -17.31
N HIS A 4 -15.49 6.71 -16.58
CA HIS A 4 -15.89 7.33 -15.32
C HIS A 4 -14.78 7.08 -14.29
N ASN A 5 -13.76 7.95 -14.29
CA ASN A 5 -12.74 8.03 -13.24
C ASN A 5 -13.38 8.60 -11.97
N VAL A 6 -14.21 7.80 -11.30
CA VAL A 6 -14.78 8.15 -10.01
C VAL A 6 -13.79 7.73 -8.93
N LEU A 7 -13.15 8.71 -8.30
CA LEU A 7 -12.32 8.49 -7.11
C LEU A 7 -13.25 8.18 -5.93
N PHE A 8 -13.51 6.89 -5.67
CA PHE A 8 -14.20 6.46 -4.46
C PHE A 8 -13.19 6.42 -3.30
N LEU A 9 -13.27 7.41 -2.41
CA LEU A 9 -12.53 7.41 -1.15
C LEU A 9 -13.23 6.48 -0.15
N LEU A 10 -12.91 5.19 -0.18
CA LEU A 10 -13.48 4.22 0.76
C LEU A 10 -12.66 4.22 2.06
N ILE A 11 -13.23 4.81 3.12
CA ILE A 11 -12.66 4.79 4.47
C ILE A 11 -13.03 3.45 5.13
N PHE A 12 -12.27 2.40 4.83
CA PHE A 12 -12.39 1.13 5.54
C PHE A 12 -11.39 1.06 6.70
N TYR A 13 -11.77 0.42 7.81
CA TYR A 13 -10.89 0.19 8.97
C TYR A 13 -10.21 -1.19 8.97
N SER A 14 -10.26 -1.96 7.86
CA SER A 14 -9.71 -3.33 7.78
C SER A 14 -8.81 -3.57 6.55
N LEU A 15 -8.36 -4.82 6.39
CA LEU A 15 -7.67 -5.35 5.20
C LEU A 15 -8.47 -5.24 3.90
N CYS A 16 -9.78 -4.95 3.96
CA CYS A 16 -10.62 -4.78 2.77
C CYS A 16 -10.13 -3.69 1.82
N LYS A 17 -9.32 -2.73 2.31
CA LYS A 17 -8.66 -1.71 1.47
C LYS A 17 -7.76 -2.33 0.41
N TYR A 18 -6.98 -3.35 0.79
CA TYR A 18 -6.11 -4.09 -0.12
C TYR A 18 -6.95 -4.86 -1.15
N LEU A 19 -7.97 -5.58 -0.69
CA LEU A 19 -8.86 -6.33 -1.59
C LEU A 19 -9.63 -5.45 -2.56
N THR A 20 -9.93 -4.21 -2.19
CA THR A 20 -10.57 -3.25 -3.09
C THR A 20 -9.64 -2.93 -4.27
N VAL A 21 -8.32 -2.82 -4.03
CA VAL A 21 -7.33 -2.66 -5.11
C VAL A 21 -7.16 -3.96 -5.88
N ALA A 22 -6.94 -5.09 -5.18
CA ALA A 22 -6.75 -6.40 -5.81
C ALA A 22 -7.93 -6.84 -6.70
N SER A 23 -9.16 -6.47 -6.35
CA SER A 23 -10.36 -6.75 -7.14
C SER A 23 -10.64 -5.73 -8.25
N GLY A 24 -9.75 -4.75 -8.46
CA GLY A 24 -9.91 -3.71 -9.48
C GLY A 24 -11.00 -2.67 -9.17
N ARG A 25 -11.48 -2.61 -7.93
CA ARG A 25 -12.52 -1.67 -7.49
C ARG A 25 -11.98 -0.31 -7.04
N ALA A 26 -10.69 -0.22 -6.77
CA ALA A 26 -9.96 1.02 -6.55
C ALA A 26 -8.59 0.93 -7.22
N SER A 27 -8.06 2.05 -7.69
CA SER A 27 -6.74 2.08 -8.31
C SER A 27 -5.61 2.26 -7.30
N VAL A 28 -5.90 2.83 -6.13
CA VAL A 28 -4.88 3.21 -5.14
C VAL A 28 -5.43 3.11 -3.71
N PHE A 29 -4.58 2.67 -2.78
CA PHE A 29 -4.74 2.85 -1.34
C PHE A 29 -3.43 3.43 -0.77
N VAL A 30 -3.55 4.52 0.00
CA VAL A 30 -2.41 5.18 0.65
C VAL A 30 -2.60 5.18 2.16
N LEU A 31 -1.56 4.76 2.88
CA LEU A 31 -1.46 4.83 4.33
C LEU A 31 -0.21 5.63 4.71
N ARG A 32 -0.40 6.70 5.49
CA ARG A 32 0.71 7.42 6.13
C ARG A 32 0.91 6.90 7.55
N ALA A 33 2.13 6.49 7.88
CA ALA A 33 2.49 6.28 9.28
C ALA A 33 2.73 7.63 9.96
N ARG A 34 2.13 7.87 11.12
CA ARG A 34 2.61 8.94 12.01
C ARG A 34 3.87 8.46 12.71
N GLU A 35 4.74 9.37 13.14
CA GLU A 35 6.00 9.03 13.84
C GLU A 35 5.79 8.12 15.06
N THR A 36 4.67 8.28 15.74
CA THR A 36 4.30 7.47 16.92
C THR A 36 3.53 6.20 16.58
N THR A 37 3.14 6.00 15.33
CA THR A 37 2.31 4.86 14.90
C THR A 37 3.18 3.73 14.37
N GLN A 38 3.19 2.62 15.11
CA GLN A 38 3.81 1.38 14.65
C GLN A 38 2.81 0.61 13.79
N ILE A 39 3.11 0.49 12.50
CA ILE A 39 2.35 -0.33 11.58
C ILE A 39 2.79 -1.80 11.74
N LYS A 40 1.86 -2.69 12.08
CA LYS A 40 2.18 -4.10 12.36
C LYS A 40 2.12 -4.95 11.10
N SER A 41 3.09 -5.85 10.93
CA SER A 41 3.20 -6.67 9.71
C SER A 41 1.97 -7.56 9.47
N TRP A 42 1.37 -8.12 10.53
CA TRP A 42 0.17 -8.97 10.42
C TRP A 42 -1.07 -8.22 9.94
N ASP A 43 -1.16 -6.90 10.15
CA ASP A 43 -2.28 -6.08 9.67
C ASP A 43 -2.20 -5.82 8.14
N HIS A 44 -1.12 -6.26 7.50
CA HIS A 44 -0.81 -5.98 6.09
C HIS A 44 -0.46 -7.22 5.28
N ALA A 45 0.13 -8.26 5.89
CA ALA A 45 0.72 -9.38 5.16
C ALA A 45 -0.24 -10.07 4.18
N VAL A 46 -1.46 -10.38 4.62
CA VAL A 46 -2.46 -10.98 3.74
C VAL A 46 -2.83 -10.04 2.60
N GLY A 47 -2.96 -8.74 2.90
CA GLY A 47 -3.31 -7.73 1.91
C GLY A 47 -2.24 -7.53 0.84
N VAL A 48 -0.96 -7.56 1.24
CA VAL A 48 0.18 -7.48 0.32
C VAL A 48 0.15 -8.64 -0.67
N ILE A 49 0.09 -9.88 -0.16
CA ILE A 49 0.03 -11.09 -1.01
C ILE A 49 -1.15 -11.00 -1.99
N CYS A 50 -2.35 -10.65 -1.52
CA CYS A 50 -3.51 -10.56 -2.40
C CYS A 50 -3.35 -9.53 -3.53
N VAL A 51 -2.70 -8.40 -3.27
CA VAL A 51 -2.51 -7.37 -4.30
C VAL A 51 -1.42 -7.78 -5.28
N GLU A 52 -0.29 -8.33 -4.81
CA GLU A 52 0.79 -8.81 -5.69
C GLU A 52 0.30 -9.91 -6.63
N GLU A 53 -0.43 -10.89 -6.11
CA GLU A 53 -1.01 -11.99 -6.91
C GLU A 53 -2.08 -11.50 -7.91
N ALA A 54 -2.71 -10.36 -7.64
CA ALA A 54 -3.63 -9.71 -8.57
C ALA A 54 -2.91 -8.83 -9.61
N GLY A 55 -1.58 -8.78 -9.60
CA GLY A 55 -0.76 -7.94 -10.48
C GLY A 55 -0.72 -6.47 -10.08
N GLY A 56 -1.03 -6.14 -8.83
CA GLY A 56 -0.79 -4.82 -8.26
C GLY A 56 0.60 -4.69 -7.64
N GLN A 57 0.95 -3.48 -7.21
CA GLN A 57 2.23 -3.18 -6.57
C GLN A 57 2.03 -2.59 -5.17
N ILE A 58 2.96 -2.91 -4.26
CA ILE A 58 3.02 -2.35 -2.91
C ILE A 58 4.44 -1.89 -2.58
N SER A 59 4.55 -0.72 -1.98
CA SER A 59 5.82 -0.17 -1.51
C SER A 59 5.64 0.73 -0.28
N ASP A 60 6.77 1.17 0.30
CA ASP A 60 6.80 2.39 1.09
C ASP A 60 6.66 3.63 0.19
N TRP A 61 6.71 4.82 0.79
CA TRP A 61 6.55 6.08 0.05
C TRP A 61 7.74 6.45 -0.85
N SER A 62 8.86 5.72 -0.74
CA SER A 62 10.05 5.86 -1.58
C SER A 62 10.11 4.82 -2.72
N GLY A 63 9.07 4.00 -2.87
CA GLY A 63 9.04 2.93 -3.87
C GLY A 63 9.80 1.66 -3.46
N LYS A 64 10.24 1.55 -2.20
CA LYS A 64 10.89 0.33 -1.72
C LYS A 64 9.84 -0.72 -1.37
N PRO A 65 10.02 -1.98 -1.83
CA PRO A 65 9.13 -3.07 -1.44
C PRO A 65 9.03 -3.21 0.07
N LEU A 66 7.84 -3.57 0.56
CA LEU A 66 7.66 -3.86 1.97
C LEU A 66 8.28 -5.22 2.31
N ASP A 67 9.23 -5.20 3.24
CA ASP A 67 9.78 -6.37 3.89
C ASP A 67 8.89 -6.77 5.07
N LEU A 68 8.18 -7.87 4.87
CA LEU A 68 7.31 -8.52 5.85
C LEU A 68 7.94 -9.78 6.46
N ALA A 69 9.18 -10.09 6.11
CA ALA A 69 9.79 -11.38 6.38
C ALA A 69 9.89 -11.65 7.90
N ALA A 70 9.38 -12.82 8.30
CA ALA A 70 9.16 -13.23 9.69
C ALA A 70 10.43 -13.73 10.39
N ASP A 71 11.50 -13.91 9.64
CA ASP A 71 12.75 -14.60 9.96
C ASP A 71 13.80 -13.73 10.66
N LEU A 72 13.55 -12.43 10.78
CA LEU A 72 14.21 -11.60 11.79
C LEU A 72 13.44 -11.73 13.10
N THR A 73 13.96 -12.55 14.02
CA THR A 73 13.35 -12.82 15.32
C THR A 73 12.87 -11.53 15.98
N SER A 74 11.56 -11.41 16.18
CA SER A 74 10.87 -10.25 16.81
C SER A 74 10.50 -9.06 15.92
N ARG A 75 10.66 -9.12 14.59
CA ARG A 75 10.19 -8.04 13.70
C ARG A 75 8.66 -8.07 13.56
N ARG A 76 7.98 -7.28 14.39
CA ARG A 76 6.51 -7.12 14.43
C ARG A 76 6.00 -5.89 13.64
N ILE A 77 6.91 -5.13 13.06
CA ILE A 77 6.66 -3.82 12.44
C ILE A 77 7.11 -3.94 10.99
N ILE A 78 6.32 -3.37 10.06
CA ILE A 78 6.70 -3.32 8.65
C ILE A 78 8.02 -2.56 8.47
N TYR A 79 8.80 -2.97 7.47
CA TYR A 79 9.99 -2.25 7.05
C TYR A 79 9.95 -2.08 5.53
N PRO A 80 10.38 -0.95 4.95
CA PRO A 80 10.75 0.29 5.63
C PRO A 80 9.56 0.96 6.36
N SER A 81 9.87 1.82 7.33
CA SER A 81 8.87 2.64 8.03
C SER A 81 8.53 3.89 7.22
N GLY A 82 7.29 4.38 7.31
CA GLY A 82 6.88 5.65 6.69
C GLY A 82 5.46 5.61 6.14
N GLY A 83 4.98 4.42 5.79
CA GLY A 83 3.63 4.21 5.30
C GLY A 83 3.56 3.04 4.35
N VAL A 84 2.41 2.89 3.71
CA VAL A 84 2.16 1.88 2.69
C VAL A 84 1.48 2.55 1.51
N LEU A 85 2.02 2.33 0.32
CA LEU A 85 1.43 2.68 -0.96
C LEU A 85 1.03 1.39 -1.67
N VAL A 86 -0.23 1.29 -2.05
CA VAL A 86 -0.77 0.17 -2.83
C VAL A 86 -1.40 0.76 -4.08
N SER A 87 -1.09 0.22 -5.25
CA SER A 87 -1.76 0.64 -6.49
C SER A 87 -1.90 -0.50 -7.48
N ASN A 88 -2.69 -0.25 -8.53
CA ASN A 88 -2.49 -0.99 -9.75
C ASN A 88 -1.09 -0.68 -10.32
N ASP A 89 -0.47 -1.68 -10.94
CA ASP A 89 0.87 -1.61 -11.54
C ASP A 89 1.07 -0.34 -12.38
N ALA A 90 0.07 0.00 -13.20
CA ALA A 90 0.11 1.13 -14.13
C ALA A 90 0.30 2.53 -13.51
N LEU A 91 -0.01 2.72 -12.21
CA LEU A 91 0.09 4.03 -11.56
C LEU A 91 1.22 4.13 -10.54
N HIS A 92 1.89 3.01 -10.23
CA HIS A 92 2.74 2.92 -9.04
C HIS A 92 3.91 3.91 -9.08
N ASP A 93 4.74 3.83 -10.12
CA ASP A 93 5.93 4.66 -10.27
C ASP A 93 5.61 6.16 -10.26
N LYS A 94 4.55 6.55 -10.96
CA LYS A 94 4.09 7.95 -11.00
C LYS A 94 3.65 8.44 -9.62
N LEU A 95 3.00 7.59 -8.83
CA LEU A 95 2.60 7.93 -7.46
C LEU A 95 3.81 8.05 -6.55
N VAL A 96 4.79 7.16 -6.66
CA VAL A 96 6.05 7.23 -5.91
C VAL A 96 6.79 8.53 -6.24
N GLU A 97 6.92 8.88 -7.53
CA GLU A 97 7.52 10.14 -7.97
C GLU A 97 6.82 11.35 -7.34
N MET A 98 5.49 11.46 -7.52
CA MET A 98 4.70 12.56 -6.96
C MET A 98 4.80 12.66 -5.44
N ILE A 99 4.81 11.51 -4.74
CA ILE A 99 4.98 11.49 -3.28
C ILE A 99 6.38 11.98 -2.93
N SER A 100 7.42 11.46 -3.57
CA SER A 100 8.82 11.82 -3.28
C SER A 100 9.11 13.31 -3.48
N GLU A 101 8.48 13.96 -4.48
CA GLU A 101 8.62 15.40 -4.74
C GLU A 101 7.93 16.27 -3.68
N ASN A 102 6.84 15.77 -3.08
CA ASN A 102 6.00 16.54 -2.16
C ASN A 102 6.22 16.16 -0.69
N TYR A 103 7.01 15.11 -0.43
CA TYR A 103 7.33 14.63 0.90
C TYR A 103 8.58 15.36 1.43
N LYS A 104 8.39 16.20 2.46
CA LYS A 104 9.46 16.82 3.26
C LYS A 104 9.59 16.11 4.59
#